data_AF-A0A3S3QTC1-F1
#
_entry.id   AF-A0A3S3QTC1-F1
#
_cell.length_a   1.000
_cell.length_b   1.000
_cell.length_c   1.000
_cell.angle_alpha   90.00
_cell.angle_beta   90.00
_cell.angle_gamma   90.00
#
_symmetry.space_group_name_H-M   'P 1'
#
loop_
_entity.id
_entity.type
_entity.pdbx_description
1 polymer ?
#
loop_
_entity_poly.entity_id
_entity_poly.type
_entity_poly.pdbx_seq_one_letter_code
_entity_poly.pdbx_strand_id
1 'polypeptide(L)'
;MNLLNQYKSLDKKIWDYYADNTPEPILNPFQSNINSERQHKQFIEKYFGKSGKREVLQDFQDEDFFSGDRAIHTNSVFFFGLLMREKTIIKDKLFKDKLSKMDYPIFPFLWFLSILFHDYAMKIENESVKYLADLNDVKDLMKKYDIQHNLLERSLLDVSHYLPTLISKYFLYRRFSSKKIDHGIFSGMYLFDRLVKIRLANEFKKGPLSWHVSLEEKYALASLAIACHNIWTTKKGSAYESEYVKFELKDLIIPEFKQISLNNFPLLFLFGIVDTIDPIKIYSRIGHLPEEILSSLEVNFTQNSFTIKNTANSKLDFEILQKASNNFIGWLTVTIDIATKNEMTIGFI
;
A
#
# COMPACT_ATOMS: atom_id res chain seq x y z
N MET A 1 -22.35 -0.90 12.20
CA MET A 1 -21.96 0.46 11.74
C MET A 1 -21.26 0.31 10.41
N ASN A 2 -21.74 0.98 9.36
CA ASN A 2 -21.13 0.86 8.04
C ASN A 2 -19.70 1.45 7.99
N LEU A 3 -18.94 1.05 6.97
CA LEU A 3 -17.53 1.39 6.82
C LEU A 3 -17.33 2.90 6.64
N LEU A 4 -18.22 3.58 5.92
CA LEU A 4 -18.17 5.04 5.76
C LEU A 4 -18.25 5.78 7.10
N ASN A 5 -19.19 5.37 7.98
CA ASN A 5 -19.32 5.97 9.31
C ASN A 5 -18.09 5.68 10.17
N GLN A 6 -17.46 4.51 10.02
CA GLN A 6 -16.19 4.22 10.67
C GLN A 6 -15.08 5.17 10.21
N TYR A 7 -14.93 5.42 8.91
CA TYR A 7 -13.95 6.40 8.40
C TYR A 7 -14.23 7.83 8.91
N LYS A 8 -15.49 8.25 8.94
CA LYS A 8 -15.89 9.58 9.43
C LYS A 8 -15.63 9.77 10.93
N SER A 9 -15.85 8.70 11.71
CA SER A 9 -15.73 8.72 13.18
C SER A 9 -14.31 8.44 13.70
N LEU A 10 -13.36 8.08 12.82
CA LEU A 10 -11.99 7.80 13.21
C LEU A 10 -11.34 9.05 13.80
N ASP A 11 -10.81 8.92 15.03
CA ASP A 11 -10.18 10.02 15.76
C ASP A 11 -9.06 10.64 14.90
N LYS A 12 -9.08 11.97 14.78
CA LYS A 12 -8.08 12.74 14.04
C LYS A 12 -6.66 12.42 14.50
N LYS A 13 -6.44 12.15 15.79
CA LYS A 13 -5.11 11.79 16.33
C LYS A 13 -4.57 10.47 15.80
N ILE A 14 -5.44 9.59 15.28
CA ILE A 14 -5.05 8.31 14.69
C ILE A 14 -4.59 8.50 13.25
N TRP A 15 -5.31 9.30 12.45
CA TRP A 15 -5.07 9.39 11.01
C TRP A 15 -4.27 10.63 10.57
N ASP A 16 -4.28 11.73 11.32
CA ASP A 16 -3.46 12.93 11.06
C ASP A 16 -2.22 12.92 11.98
N TYR A 17 -1.15 12.29 11.53
CA TYR A 17 0.15 12.26 12.21
C TYR A 17 0.71 13.66 12.48
N TYR A 18 0.29 14.67 11.71
CA TYR A 18 0.76 16.06 11.83
C TYR A 18 -0.28 16.97 12.51
N ALA A 19 -1.28 16.41 13.19
CA ALA A 19 -2.39 17.16 13.79
C ALA A 19 -1.93 18.24 14.78
N ASP A 20 -0.94 17.94 15.61
CA ASP A 20 -0.50 18.80 16.71
C ASP A 20 0.56 19.84 16.29
N ASN A 21 1.14 19.70 15.09
CA ASN A 21 2.33 20.43 14.67
C ASN A 21 2.09 21.49 13.58
N THR A 22 0.83 21.74 13.18
CA THR A 22 0.54 22.64 12.05
C THR A 22 -0.75 23.45 12.21
N PRO A 23 -0.76 24.74 11.82
CA PRO A 23 -1.93 25.61 11.96
C PRO A 23 -3.06 25.28 10.96
N GLU A 24 -2.73 24.74 9.79
CA GLU A 24 -3.74 24.34 8.80
C GLU A 24 -4.18 22.89 9.01
N PRO A 25 -5.46 22.59 9.30
CA PRO A 25 -5.92 21.22 9.48
C PRO A 25 -5.92 20.46 8.14
N ILE A 26 -5.53 19.17 8.18
CA ILE A 26 -5.91 18.24 7.11
C ILE A 26 -7.38 17.90 7.37
N LEU A 27 -8.20 17.93 6.31
CA LEU A 27 -9.60 17.53 6.37
C LEU A 27 -9.70 16.03 6.03
N ASN A 28 -10.54 15.30 6.77
CA ASN A 28 -10.84 13.91 6.45
C ASN A 28 -11.60 13.85 5.11
N PRO A 29 -11.07 13.18 4.08
CA PRO A 29 -11.66 13.18 2.74
C PRO A 29 -13.00 12.44 2.68
N PHE A 30 -13.35 11.68 3.73
CA PHE A 30 -14.62 10.96 3.82
C PHE A 30 -15.72 11.75 4.55
N GLN A 31 -15.46 12.96 5.05
CA GLN A 31 -16.47 13.74 5.77
C GLN A 31 -17.51 14.39 4.86
N SER A 32 -17.09 14.93 3.72
CA SER A 32 -17.98 15.56 2.73
C SER A 32 -17.46 15.26 1.33
N ASN A 33 -18.36 15.27 0.33
CA ASN A 33 -18.04 15.05 -1.08
C ASN A 33 -17.13 13.83 -1.35
N ILE A 34 -17.45 12.68 -0.76
CA ILE A 34 -16.66 11.42 -0.82
C ILE A 34 -16.34 10.99 -2.26
N ASN A 35 -17.25 11.27 -3.19
CA ASN A 35 -17.06 10.93 -4.61
C ASN A 35 -16.13 11.94 -5.34
N SER A 36 -15.57 12.93 -4.64
CA SER A 36 -14.71 13.96 -5.23
C SER A 36 -13.26 13.51 -5.25
N GLU A 37 -12.82 13.01 -6.40
CA GLU A 37 -11.42 12.65 -6.64
C GLU A 37 -10.45 13.80 -6.30
N ARG A 38 -10.83 15.04 -6.61
CA ARG A 38 -10.06 16.25 -6.26
C ARG A 38 -9.80 16.36 -4.76
N GLN A 39 -10.81 16.14 -3.92
CA GLN A 39 -10.62 16.24 -2.46
C GLN A 39 -9.69 15.15 -1.94
N HIS A 40 -9.78 13.95 -2.51
CA HIS A 40 -8.91 12.85 -2.14
C HIS A 40 -7.46 13.09 -2.57
N LYS A 41 -7.21 13.67 -3.76
CA LYS A 41 -5.88 14.13 -4.18
C LYS A 41 -5.31 15.20 -3.26
N GLN A 42 -6.13 16.20 -2.93
CA GLN A 42 -5.75 17.28 -2.01
C GLN A 42 -5.38 16.74 -0.61
N PHE A 43 -6.05 15.69 -0.12
CA PHE A 43 -5.67 15.03 1.11
C PHE A 43 -4.24 14.49 1.04
N ILE A 44 -3.91 13.72 -0.01
CA ILE A 44 -2.58 13.15 -0.24
C ILE A 44 -1.51 14.25 -0.34
N GLU A 45 -1.75 15.27 -1.17
CA GLU A 45 -0.83 16.40 -1.38
C GLU A 45 -0.58 17.21 -0.10
N LYS A 46 -1.62 17.43 0.70
CA LYS A 46 -1.51 18.11 2.00
C LYS A 46 -0.73 17.27 3.00
N TYR A 47 -0.96 15.95 3.04
CA TYR A 47 -0.23 15.04 3.94
C TYR A 47 1.27 15.03 3.63
N PHE A 48 1.65 14.84 2.37
CA PHE A 48 3.05 14.94 1.93
C PHE A 48 3.60 16.36 2.12
N GLY A 49 2.80 17.39 1.89
CA GLY A 49 3.12 18.79 2.16
C GLY A 49 3.54 19.05 3.61
N LYS A 50 2.73 18.63 4.57
CA LYS A 50 3.03 18.78 6.00
C LYS A 50 4.28 18.03 6.44
N SER A 51 4.58 16.91 5.79
CA SER A 51 5.80 16.13 6.04
C SER A 51 7.07 16.74 5.44
N GLY A 52 6.96 17.86 4.71
CA GLY A 52 8.06 18.47 3.94
C GLY A 52 8.49 17.66 2.72
N LYS A 53 7.68 16.68 2.27
CA LYS A 53 8.03 15.71 1.22
C LYS A 53 7.15 15.85 -0.02
N ARG A 54 6.49 16.99 -0.22
CA ARG A 54 5.58 17.21 -1.38
C ARG A 54 6.27 16.97 -2.72
N GLU A 55 7.57 17.26 -2.80
CA GLU A 55 8.38 17.09 -4.01
C GLU A 55 8.34 15.66 -4.58
N VAL A 56 8.12 14.62 -3.75
CA VAL A 56 7.97 13.24 -4.26
C VAL A 56 6.79 13.07 -5.22
N LEU A 57 5.82 14.00 -5.19
CA LEU A 57 4.63 13.98 -6.02
C LEU A 57 4.78 14.83 -7.30
N GLN A 58 5.91 15.51 -7.51
CA GLN A 58 6.05 16.58 -8.50
C GLN A 58 6.81 16.20 -9.78
N ASP A 59 7.45 15.03 -9.87
CA ASP A 59 8.38 14.78 -10.99
C ASP A 59 7.72 14.39 -12.31
N PHE A 60 6.44 14.04 -12.31
CA PHE A 60 5.73 13.82 -13.57
C PHE A 60 4.56 14.78 -13.72
N GLN A 61 4.93 16.06 -13.83
CA GLN A 61 4.05 17.24 -13.92
C GLN A 61 2.98 17.15 -15.02
N ASP A 62 3.17 16.28 -16.02
CA ASP A 62 2.25 16.10 -17.15
C ASP A 62 1.29 14.90 -16.99
N GLU A 63 1.31 14.22 -15.83
CA GLU A 63 0.57 12.98 -15.61
C GLU A 63 -0.32 13.04 -14.35
N ASP A 64 -1.64 12.92 -14.55
CA ASP A 64 -2.59 12.76 -13.44
C ASP A 64 -2.55 11.31 -12.90
N PHE A 65 -1.61 11.02 -11.99
CA PHE A 65 -1.39 9.68 -11.45
C PHE A 65 -2.53 9.11 -10.62
N PHE A 66 -3.40 9.98 -10.11
CA PHE A 66 -4.52 9.57 -9.28
C PHE A 66 -5.85 9.60 -10.04
N SER A 67 -5.82 9.65 -11.38
CA SER A 67 -6.99 9.61 -12.25
C SER A 67 -7.85 8.36 -12.00
N GLY A 68 -9.18 8.51 -11.96
CA GLY A 68 -10.13 7.40 -11.96
C GLY A 68 -10.18 6.66 -10.63
N ASP A 69 -10.86 7.26 -9.65
CA ASP A 69 -11.10 6.76 -8.28
C ASP A 69 -9.85 6.33 -7.49
N ARG A 70 -8.65 6.42 -8.05
CA ARG A 70 -7.39 5.98 -7.42
C ARG A 70 -7.07 6.74 -6.15
N ALA A 71 -7.26 8.06 -6.14
CA ALA A 71 -7.12 8.84 -4.91
C ALA A 71 -8.10 8.36 -3.82
N ILE A 72 -9.31 7.94 -4.23
CA ILE A 72 -10.36 7.48 -3.32
C ILE A 72 -10.00 6.11 -2.76
N HIS A 73 -9.57 5.19 -3.62
CA HIS A 73 -9.00 3.89 -3.26
C HIS A 73 -7.81 4.04 -2.29
N THR A 74 -6.79 4.83 -2.65
CA THR A 74 -5.60 5.07 -1.83
C THR A 74 -5.97 5.57 -0.43
N ASN A 75 -6.89 6.52 -0.33
CA ASN A 75 -7.35 7.01 0.96
C ASN A 75 -8.21 5.96 1.68
N SER A 76 -9.01 5.14 0.97
CA SER A 76 -9.78 4.06 1.59
C SER A 76 -8.87 3.02 2.21
N VAL A 77 -7.83 2.57 1.48
CA VAL A 77 -6.78 1.68 1.99
C VAL A 77 -6.11 2.27 3.23
N PHE A 78 -5.78 3.57 3.19
CA PHE A 78 -5.17 4.27 4.33
C PHE A 78 -6.05 4.22 5.57
N PHE A 79 -7.33 4.61 5.47
CA PHE A 79 -8.27 4.61 6.60
C PHE A 79 -8.63 3.20 7.06
N PHE A 80 -8.79 2.24 6.13
CA PHE A 80 -9.11 0.86 6.48
C PHE A 80 -7.97 0.25 7.31
N GLY A 81 -6.71 0.44 6.91
CA GLY A 81 -5.61 -0.16 7.64
C GLY A 81 -5.39 0.48 9.01
N LEU A 82 -5.73 1.75 9.18
CA LEU A 82 -5.80 2.37 10.51
C LEU A 82 -6.86 1.72 11.40
N LEU A 83 -8.07 1.49 10.88
CA LEU A 83 -9.11 0.76 11.62
C LEU A 83 -8.64 -0.66 11.99
N MET A 84 -8.09 -1.40 11.02
CA MET A 84 -7.59 -2.76 11.27
C MET A 84 -6.50 -2.76 12.32
N ARG A 85 -5.55 -1.81 12.27
CA ARG A 85 -4.54 -1.69 13.31
C ARG A 85 -5.18 -1.45 14.67
N GLU A 86 -5.96 -0.38 14.81
CA GLU A 86 -6.44 0.08 16.11
C GLU A 86 -7.44 -0.86 16.78
N LYS A 87 -8.08 -1.74 16.01
CA LYS A 87 -9.14 -2.63 16.50
C LYS A 87 -8.73 -4.09 16.61
N THR A 88 -7.48 -4.44 16.32
CA THR A 88 -7.01 -5.84 16.29
C THR A 88 -5.60 -5.99 16.89
N ILE A 89 -5.11 -7.23 16.96
CA ILE A 89 -3.76 -7.60 17.41
C ILE A 89 -2.65 -6.98 16.56
N ILE A 90 -2.98 -6.46 15.38
CA ILE A 90 -2.03 -5.75 14.52
C ILE A 90 -1.40 -4.57 15.27
N LYS A 91 -2.13 -3.87 16.16
CA LYS A 91 -1.53 -2.81 16.99
C LYS A 91 -0.32 -3.29 17.80
N ASP A 92 -0.44 -4.47 18.41
CA ASP A 92 0.59 -5.04 19.27
C ASP A 92 1.77 -5.64 18.50
N LYS A 93 1.52 -6.08 17.26
CA LYS A 93 2.52 -6.73 16.40
C LYS A 93 3.24 -5.75 15.48
N LEU A 94 2.52 -4.75 14.97
CA LEU A 94 3.03 -3.75 14.04
C LEU A 94 3.58 -2.55 14.82
N PHE A 95 4.84 -2.68 15.19
CA PHE A 95 5.63 -1.70 15.94
C PHE A 95 5.13 -1.37 17.35
N LYS A 96 4.00 -1.88 17.87
CA LYS A 96 3.55 -1.71 19.28
C LYS A 96 3.69 -0.27 19.82
N ASP A 97 3.24 0.70 19.05
CA ASP A 97 3.37 2.14 19.37
C ASP A 97 4.83 2.60 19.65
N LYS A 98 5.82 1.87 19.13
CA LYS A 98 7.25 2.16 19.28
C LYS A 98 7.56 3.54 18.71
N LEU A 99 8.31 4.28 19.51
CA LEU A 99 8.89 5.56 19.13
C LEU A 99 10.25 5.31 18.47
N SER A 100 10.58 6.18 17.51
CA SER A 100 11.90 6.19 16.90
C SER A 100 12.95 6.72 17.89
N LYS A 101 14.24 6.70 17.49
CA LYS A 101 15.31 7.37 18.23
C LYS A 101 15.11 8.89 18.35
N MET A 102 14.21 9.46 17.54
CA MET A 102 13.86 10.88 17.53
C MET A 102 12.47 11.13 18.11
N ASP A 103 11.97 10.19 18.92
CA ASP A 103 10.75 10.34 19.71
C ASP A 103 9.46 10.58 18.89
N TYR A 104 9.40 10.04 17.67
CA TYR A 104 8.20 10.08 16.84
C TYR A 104 7.59 8.68 16.66
N PRO A 105 6.25 8.56 16.52
CA PRO A 105 5.61 7.26 16.38
C PRO A 105 5.90 6.63 15.01
N ILE A 106 6.45 5.41 15.04
CA ILE A 106 6.98 4.74 13.84
C ILE A 106 5.88 4.32 12.87
N PHE A 107 4.81 3.69 13.38
CA PHE A 107 3.74 3.17 12.53
C PHE A 107 3.07 4.23 11.64
N PRO A 108 2.50 5.32 12.18
CA PRO A 108 1.79 6.29 11.34
C PRO A 108 2.71 6.92 10.29
N PHE A 109 4.00 7.11 10.63
CA PHE A 109 5.02 7.58 9.69
C PHE A 109 5.25 6.61 8.52
N LEU A 110 5.44 5.33 8.81
CA LEU A 110 5.59 4.30 7.77
C LEU A 110 4.31 4.13 6.96
N TRP A 111 3.15 4.15 7.63
CA TRP A 111 1.86 3.90 7.02
C TRP A 111 1.50 4.96 5.98
N PHE A 112 1.66 6.25 6.29
CA PHE A 112 1.35 7.29 5.30
C PHE A 112 2.32 7.25 4.11
N LEU A 113 3.61 7.01 4.34
CA LEU A 113 4.61 6.92 3.27
C LEU A 113 4.32 5.75 2.33
N SER A 114 4.00 4.58 2.89
CA SER A 114 3.66 3.40 2.11
C SER A 114 2.35 3.61 1.36
N ILE A 115 1.26 3.90 2.07
CA ILE A 115 -0.07 3.79 1.49
C ILE A 115 -0.43 4.99 0.63
N LEU A 116 -0.09 6.22 1.02
CA LEU A 116 -0.47 7.38 0.21
C LEU A 116 0.35 7.51 -1.09
N PHE A 117 1.31 6.61 -1.31
CA PHE A 117 2.20 6.61 -2.49
C PHE A 117 2.18 5.30 -3.28
N HIS A 118 1.67 4.18 -2.76
CA HIS A 118 1.89 2.85 -3.37
C HIS A 118 1.45 2.73 -4.84
N ASP A 119 0.37 3.43 -5.19
CA ASP A 119 -0.26 3.42 -6.51
C ASP A 119 0.27 4.54 -7.43
N TYR A 120 1.25 5.33 -6.98
CA TYR A 120 1.70 6.54 -7.67
C TYR A 120 2.16 6.26 -9.11
N ALA A 121 2.82 5.13 -9.37
CA ALA A 121 3.26 4.76 -10.73
C ALA A 121 2.24 3.97 -11.56
N MET A 122 0.96 3.87 -11.16
CA MET A 122 -0.03 3.04 -11.86
C MET A 122 -0.17 3.40 -13.35
N LYS A 123 -0.06 4.69 -13.70
CA LYS A 123 -0.13 5.12 -15.10
C LYS A 123 1.02 4.57 -15.95
N ILE A 124 2.23 4.50 -15.38
CA ILE A 124 3.41 3.92 -16.04
C ILE A 124 3.20 2.42 -16.28
N GLU A 125 2.55 1.71 -15.37
CA GLU A 125 2.17 0.31 -15.62
C GLU A 125 1.12 0.19 -16.73
N ASN A 126 0.08 1.03 -16.71
CA ASN A 126 -0.97 1.01 -17.72
C ASN A 126 -0.41 1.29 -19.12
N GLU A 127 0.54 2.23 -19.22
CA GLU A 127 1.13 2.70 -20.47
C GLU A 127 2.55 2.16 -20.70
N SER A 128 2.92 1.05 -20.05
CA SER A 128 4.29 0.52 -20.04
C SER A 128 4.96 0.40 -21.41
N VAL A 129 4.21 0.06 -22.45
CA VAL A 129 4.73 -0.06 -23.82
C VAL A 129 5.48 1.21 -24.27
N LYS A 130 5.04 2.40 -23.84
CA LYS A 130 5.69 3.69 -24.13
C LYS A 130 7.07 3.81 -23.47
N TYR A 131 7.26 3.17 -22.32
CA TYR A 131 8.44 3.35 -21.49
C TYR A 131 9.45 2.19 -21.61
N LEU A 132 9.04 1.04 -22.13
CA LEU A 132 9.82 -0.21 -22.13
C LEU A 132 10.94 -0.28 -23.18
N ALA A 133 10.90 0.51 -24.25
CA ALA A 133 11.83 0.38 -25.39
C ALA A 133 13.31 0.34 -24.96
N ASP A 134 13.67 1.16 -23.96
CA ASP A 134 15.06 1.35 -23.52
C ASP A 134 15.39 0.68 -22.17
N LEU A 135 14.55 -0.23 -21.66
CA LEU A 135 14.62 -0.67 -20.24
C LEU A 135 14.95 -2.15 -20.03
N ASN A 136 16.16 -2.65 -20.23
CA ASN A 136 16.41 -4.10 -20.14
C ASN A 136 16.24 -4.69 -18.73
N ASP A 137 16.61 -3.92 -17.70
CA ASP A 137 16.58 -4.34 -16.31
C ASP A 137 16.26 -3.17 -15.37
N VAL A 138 16.40 -3.41 -14.06
CA VAL A 138 16.19 -2.39 -13.03
C VAL A 138 17.23 -1.26 -13.09
N LYS A 139 18.45 -1.52 -13.57
CA LYS A 139 19.50 -0.48 -13.69
C LYS A 139 19.15 0.53 -14.77
N ASP A 140 18.62 0.05 -15.90
CA ASP A 140 18.12 0.94 -16.96
C ASP A 140 16.95 1.78 -16.46
N LEU A 141 16.06 1.20 -15.64
CA LEU A 141 14.97 1.93 -14.98
C LEU A 141 15.53 3.01 -14.06
N MET A 142 16.51 2.67 -13.24
CA MET A 142 17.15 3.63 -12.33
C MET A 142 17.80 4.78 -13.10
N LYS A 143 18.53 4.47 -14.18
CA LYS A 143 19.16 5.49 -15.04
C LYS A 143 18.12 6.41 -15.67
N LYS A 144 17.02 5.86 -16.20
CA LYS A 144 15.96 6.61 -16.88
C LYS A 144 15.29 7.64 -15.97
N TYR A 145 15.10 7.31 -14.70
CA TYR A 145 14.37 8.14 -13.74
C TYR A 145 15.27 8.85 -12.71
N ASP A 146 16.59 8.89 -12.97
CA ASP A 146 17.60 9.45 -12.09
C ASP A 146 17.46 8.93 -10.64
N ILE A 147 17.39 7.60 -10.47
CA ILE A 147 17.41 6.94 -9.17
C ILE A 147 18.88 6.67 -8.81
N GLN A 148 19.37 7.41 -7.82
CA GLN A 148 20.76 7.38 -7.37
C GLN A 148 20.92 6.57 -6.08
N HIS A 149 19.89 6.53 -5.24
CA HIS A 149 19.88 5.75 -4.01
C HIS A 149 19.12 4.44 -4.21
N ASN A 150 19.87 3.34 -4.24
CA ASN A 150 19.33 2.02 -4.56
C ASN A 150 18.62 1.39 -3.34
N LEU A 151 17.30 1.15 -3.47
CA LEU A 151 16.51 0.44 -2.46
C LEU A 151 17.00 -1.01 -2.28
N LEU A 152 17.45 -1.65 -3.36
CA LEU A 152 17.77 -3.08 -3.39
C LEU A 152 19.08 -3.44 -2.67
N GLU A 153 19.89 -2.43 -2.35
CA GLU A 153 21.11 -2.57 -1.56
C GLU A 153 20.84 -2.44 -0.06
N ARG A 154 19.59 -2.17 0.35
CA ARG A 154 19.23 -2.02 1.75
C ARG A 154 18.89 -3.38 2.37
N SER A 155 19.58 -3.70 3.46
CA SER A 155 19.23 -4.81 4.35
C SER A 155 18.52 -4.25 5.58
N LEU A 156 17.31 -4.74 5.87
CA LEU A 156 16.49 -4.30 6.98
C LEU A 156 16.30 -5.41 8.01
N LEU A 157 16.68 -5.14 9.26
CA LEU A 157 16.53 -6.09 10.36
C LEU A 157 15.06 -6.38 10.70
N ASP A 158 14.17 -5.43 10.45
CA ASP A 158 12.73 -5.54 10.74
C ASP A 158 11.96 -6.39 9.68
N VAL A 159 12.63 -6.89 8.64
CA VAL A 159 12.03 -7.76 7.59
C VAL A 159 12.73 -9.12 7.60
N SER A 160 12.04 -10.15 8.10
CA SER A 160 12.55 -11.54 8.16
C SER A 160 11.95 -12.42 7.05
N HIS A 161 11.81 -11.85 5.87
CA HIS A 161 11.29 -12.49 4.67
C HIS A 161 12.23 -12.29 3.49
N TYR A 162 12.40 -13.31 2.66
CA TYR A 162 13.25 -13.25 1.46
C TYR A 162 12.61 -12.51 0.28
N LEU A 163 11.35 -12.07 0.36
CA LEU A 163 10.62 -11.49 -0.77
C LEU A 163 11.34 -10.27 -1.41
N PRO A 164 11.97 -9.37 -0.64
CA PRO A 164 12.76 -8.28 -1.21
C PRO A 164 13.89 -8.73 -2.15
N THR A 165 14.48 -9.91 -1.93
CA THR A 165 15.59 -10.40 -2.78
C THR A 165 15.11 -10.81 -4.18
N LEU A 166 13.79 -10.94 -4.36
CA LEU A 166 13.17 -11.33 -5.62
C LEU A 166 12.73 -10.14 -6.48
N ILE A 167 12.82 -8.90 -5.98
CA ILE A 167 12.31 -7.70 -6.68
C ILE A 167 12.90 -7.59 -8.11
N SER A 168 14.22 -7.71 -8.28
CA SER A 168 14.85 -7.60 -9.61
C SER A 168 14.40 -8.71 -10.56
N LYS A 169 14.26 -9.94 -10.05
CA LYS A 169 13.80 -11.10 -10.84
C LYS A 169 12.34 -10.94 -11.25
N TYR A 170 11.51 -10.46 -10.32
CA TYR A 170 10.10 -10.20 -10.59
C TYR A 170 9.90 -9.06 -11.58
N PHE A 171 10.73 -8.01 -11.50
CA PHE A 171 10.76 -6.94 -12.49
C PHE A 171 11.04 -7.48 -13.90
N LEU A 172 12.06 -8.34 -14.05
CA LEU A 172 12.38 -8.96 -15.34
C LEU A 172 11.22 -9.81 -15.86
N TYR A 173 10.60 -10.61 -15.01
CA TYR A 173 9.39 -11.37 -15.34
C TYR A 173 8.27 -10.46 -15.85
N ARG A 174 7.89 -9.43 -15.08
CA ARG A 174 6.83 -8.48 -15.46
C ARG A 174 7.15 -7.76 -16.77
N ARG A 175 8.40 -7.36 -16.97
CA ARG A 175 8.88 -6.73 -18.20
C ARG A 175 8.72 -7.68 -19.40
N PHE A 176 9.30 -8.88 -19.33
CA PHE A 176 9.46 -9.72 -20.51
C PHE A 176 8.21 -10.54 -20.81
N SER A 177 7.52 -11.04 -19.79
CA SER A 177 6.33 -11.89 -19.93
C SER A 177 5.05 -11.05 -20.01
N SER A 178 4.89 -10.04 -19.16
CA SER A 178 3.67 -9.21 -19.12
C SER A 178 3.76 -7.91 -19.93
N LYS A 179 4.96 -7.52 -20.39
CA LYS A 179 5.22 -6.21 -21.01
C LYS A 179 4.78 -5.06 -20.10
N LYS A 180 5.11 -5.17 -18.81
CA LYS A 180 4.77 -4.18 -17.77
C LYS A 180 6.00 -3.74 -16.98
N ILE A 181 6.02 -2.46 -16.64
CA ILE A 181 6.79 -1.92 -15.52
C ILE A 181 5.87 -2.01 -14.33
N ASP A 182 6.17 -2.89 -13.37
CA ASP A 182 5.34 -3.05 -12.18
C ASP A 182 5.34 -1.74 -11.37
N HIS A 183 4.15 -1.17 -11.16
CA HIS A 183 4.01 0.11 -10.48
C HIS A 183 4.46 0.04 -9.02
N GLY A 184 4.30 -1.10 -8.34
CA GLY A 184 4.75 -1.28 -6.97
C GLY A 184 6.28 -1.24 -6.89
N ILE A 185 6.96 -2.05 -7.71
CA ILE A 185 8.42 -2.06 -7.78
C ILE A 185 8.96 -0.67 -8.12
N PHE A 186 8.42 -0.03 -9.16
CA PHE A 186 8.90 1.30 -9.54
C PHE A 186 8.60 2.35 -8.46
N SER A 187 7.37 2.42 -7.93
CA SER A 187 6.99 3.38 -6.89
C SER A 187 7.85 3.22 -5.63
N GLY A 188 8.12 1.99 -5.19
CA GLY A 188 8.96 1.75 -4.02
C GLY A 188 10.38 2.26 -4.20
N MET A 189 11.01 1.91 -5.33
CA MET A 189 12.37 2.36 -5.67
C MET A 189 12.45 3.88 -5.81
N TYR A 190 11.51 4.45 -6.54
CA TYR A 190 11.43 5.88 -6.80
C TYR A 190 11.20 6.68 -5.51
N LEU A 191 10.24 6.26 -4.67
CA LEU A 191 9.96 6.90 -3.39
C LEU A 191 11.20 6.91 -2.49
N PHE A 192 11.91 5.79 -2.41
CA PHE A 192 13.10 5.69 -1.56
C PHE A 192 14.14 6.73 -1.95
N ASP A 193 14.45 6.81 -3.24
CA ASP A 193 15.42 7.76 -3.78
C ASP A 193 15.03 9.20 -3.48
N ARG A 194 13.78 9.59 -3.79
CA ARG A 194 13.32 10.95 -3.57
C ARG A 194 13.32 11.33 -2.10
N LEU A 195 12.93 10.41 -1.20
CA LEU A 195 12.98 10.67 0.23
C LEU A 195 14.41 10.87 0.75
N VAL A 196 15.40 10.13 0.24
CA VAL A 196 16.81 10.31 0.60
C VAL A 196 17.34 11.64 0.05
N LYS A 197 17.05 11.98 -1.21
CA LYS A 197 17.44 13.27 -1.82
C LYS A 197 16.86 14.46 -1.05
N ILE A 198 15.56 14.42 -0.74
CA ILE A 198 14.89 15.44 0.08
C ILE A 198 15.55 15.54 1.45
N ARG A 199 15.83 14.41 2.12
CA ARG A 199 16.51 14.43 3.42
C ARG A 199 17.88 15.10 3.33
N LEU A 200 18.71 14.72 2.37
CA LEU A 200 20.04 15.29 2.16
C LEU A 200 19.96 16.80 1.91
N ALA A 201 19.04 17.24 1.06
CA ALA A 201 18.83 18.67 0.77
C ALA A 201 18.35 19.49 1.99
N ASN A 202 17.83 18.83 3.03
CA ASN A 202 17.30 19.48 4.23
C ASN A 202 18.09 19.16 5.51
N GLU A 203 19.19 18.40 5.44
CA GLU A 203 19.92 17.86 6.61
C GLU A 203 20.35 18.94 7.61
N PHE A 204 20.74 20.12 7.11
CA PHE A 204 21.19 21.24 7.94
C PHE A 204 20.13 22.33 8.16
N LYS A 205 18.91 22.16 7.63
CA LYS A 205 17.85 23.15 7.79
C LYS A 205 17.28 23.07 9.21
N LYS A 206 17.15 24.24 9.85
CA LYS A 206 16.44 24.38 11.11
C LYS A 206 14.95 24.54 10.84
N GLY A 207 14.12 23.82 11.59
CA GLY A 207 12.68 23.88 11.45
C GLY A 207 11.97 22.85 12.34
N PRO A 208 10.64 22.77 12.26
CA PRO A 208 9.83 21.84 13.05
C PRO A 208 9.97 20.39 12.59
N LEU A 209 10.54 20.15 11.40
CA LEU A 209 10.76 18.82 10.84
C LEU A 209 12.21 18.38 11.05
N SER A 210 12.39 17.11 11.42
CA SER A 210 13.71 16.48 11.49
C SER A 210 14.08 15.84 10.15
N TRP A 211 15.37 15.92 9.81
CA TRP A 211 15.97 15.37 8.59
C TRP A 211 17.17 14.45 8.88
N HIS A 212 17.21 13.88 10.08
CA HIS A 212 18.28 13.00 10.51
C HIS A 212 18.40 11.74 9.65
N VAL A 213 19.63 11.24 9.47
CA VAL A 213 19.95 10.05 8.65
C VAL A 213 19.19 8.78 9.07
N SER A 214 18.77 8.68 10.33
CA SER A 214 17.99 7.53 10.81
C SER A 214 16.62 7.38 10.13
N LEU A 215 16.14 8.40 9.41
CA LEU A 215 14.93 8.29 8.60
C LEU A 215 15.10 7.33 7.42
N GLU A 216 16.32 7.15 6.89
CA GLU A 216 16.55 6.33 5.70
C GLU A 216 16.15 4.87 5.90
N GLU A 217 16.34 4.31 7.10
CA GLU A 217 15.89 2.95 7.42
C GLU A 217 14.35 2.84 7.34
N LYS A 218 13.64 3.90 7.75
CA LYS A 218 12.17 3.95 7.71
C LYS A 218 11.66 4.23 6.30
N TYR A 219 12.36 5.05 5.53
CA TYR A 219 12.11 5.21 4.09
C TYR A 219 12.25 3.89 3.36
N ALA A 220 13.36 3.17 3.59
CA ALA A 220 13.59 1.86 2.98
C ALA A 220 12.50 0.86 3.36
N LEU A 221 12.05 0.82 4.63
CA LEU A 221 11.00 -0.10 5.06
C LEU A 221 9.66 0.19 4.40
N ALA A 222 9.25 1.46 4.34
CA ALA A 222 8.02 1.88 3.67
C ALA A 222 8.06 1.57 2.16
N SER A 223 9.18 1.90 1.52
CA SER A 223 9.44 1.66 0.10
C SER A 223 9.55 0.18 -0.27
N LEU A 224 10.12 -0.66 0.59
CA LEU A 224 10.15 -2.11 0.37
C LEU A 224 8.77 -2.74 0.45
N ALA A 225 7.92 -2.29 1.40
CA ALA A 225 6.54 -2.74 1.44
C ALA A 225 5.80 -2.38 0.14
N ILE A 226 6.03 -1.18 -0.41
CA ILE A 226 5.51 -0.80 -1.74
C ILE A 226 6.13 -1.68 -2.85
N ALA A 227 7.43 -1.89 -2.88
CA ALA A 227 8.05 -2.70 -3.94
C ALA A 227 7.55 -4.15 -3.95
N CYS A 228 7.18 -4.70 -2.80
CA CYS A 228 6.74 -6.09 -2.65
C CYS A 228 5.24 -6.31 -2.78
N HIS A 229 4.38 -5.28 -2.68
CA HIS A 229 2.92 -5.48 -2.57
C HIS A 229 2.25 -6.09 -3.79
N ASN A 230 2.89 -6.03 -4.96
CA ASN A 230 2.44 -6.69 -6.20
C ASN A 230 3.34 -7.82 -6.67
N ILE A 231 4.18 -8.36 -5.77
CA ILE A 231 4.89 -9.61 -6.04
C ILE A 231 3.97 -10.76 -5.67
N TRP A 232 3.31 -11.30 -6.69
CA TRP A 232 2.33 -12.37 -6.57
C TRP A 232 2.96 -13.76 -6.64
N THR A 233 2.34 -14.70 -5.94
CA THR A 233 2.65 -16.13 -6.02
C THR A 233 1.95 -16.80 -7.19
N THR A 234 2.46 -17.94 -7.63
CA THR A 234 1.75 -18.84 -8.55
C THR A 234 1.63 -20.25 -7.97
N LYS A 235 0.76 -21.09 -8.54
CA LYS A 235 0.59 -22.49 -8.10
C LYS A 235 1.40 -23.42 -8.99
N LYS A 236 1.93 -24.50 -8.40
CA LYS A 236 2.45 -25.63 -9.16
C LYS A 236 1.37 -26.20 -10.10
N GLY A 237 1.76 -26.51 -11.33
CA GLY A 237 0.88 -26.92 -12.43
C GLY A 237 0.13 -25.78 -13.12
N SER A 238 0.31 -24.53 -12.71
CA SER A 238 -0.34 -23.39 -13.37
C SER A 238 0.33 -23.03 -14.69
N ALA A 239 -0.40 -22.32 -15.56
CA ALA A 239 0.12 -21.79 -16.82
C ALA A 239 1.31 -20.81 -16.65
N TYR A 240 1.54 -20.29 -15.44
CA TYR A 240 2.62 -19.33 -15.15
C TYR A 240 3.89 -19.99 -14.59
N GLU A 241 3.84 -21.27 -14.20
CA GLU A 241 4.96 -21.96 -13.55
C GLU A 241 6.25 -21.91 -14.39
N SER A 242 6.15 -22.20 -15.69
CA SER A 242 7.31 -22.23 -16.59
C SER A 242 8.02 -20.87 -16.68
N GLU A 243 7.25 -19.78 -16.72
CA GLU A 243 7.81 -18.43 -16.72
C GLU A 243 8.43 -18.10 -15.36
N TYR A 244 7.79 -18.47 -14.24
CA TYR A 244 8.39 -18.26 -12.92
C TYR A 244 9.72 -19.00 -12.78
N VAL A 245 9.81 -20.25 -13.24
CA VAL A 245 11.05 -21.02 -13.24
C VAL A 245 12.12 -20.35 -14.12
N LYS A 246 11.74 -19.92 -15.33
CA LYS A 246 12.64 -19.23 -16.28
C LYS A 246 13.25 -17.95 -15.70
N PHE A 247 12.51 -17.19 -14.91
CA PHE A 247 12.99 -15.97 -14.24
C PHE A 247 13.55 -16.21 -12.83
N GLU A 248 13.82 -17.47 -12.47
CA GLU A 248 14.36 -17.87 -11.16
C GLU A 248 13.48 -17.44 -9.96
N LEU A 249 12.16 -17.45 -10.15
CA LEU A 249 11.12 -17.13 -9.17
C LEU A 249 10.47 -18.38 -8.57
N LYS A 250 11.18 -19.51 -8.56
CA LYS A 250 10.68 -20.78 -7.99
C LYS A 250 10.20 -20.66 -6.54
N ASP A 251 10.80 -19.74 -5.77
CA ASP A 251 10.43 -19.50 -4.37
C ASP A 251 9.08 -18.79 -4.23
N LEU A 252 8.46 -18.31 -5.32
CA LEU A 252 7.09 -17.76 -5.37
C LEU A 252 6.05 -18.81 -5.81
N ILE A 253 6.45 -20.05 -6.04
CA ILE A 253 5.54 -21.15 -6.39
C ILE A 253 5.02 -21.76 -5.08
N ILE A 254 3.70 -21.97 -5.00
CA ILE A 254 3.02 -22.63 -3.89
C ILE A 254 3.12 -24.16 -4.10
N PRO A 255 3.45 -24.95 -3.05
CA PRO A 255 3.48 -24.61 -1.62
C PRO A 255 4.85 -24.14 -1.06
N GLU A 256 5.86 -23.97 -1.89
CA GLU A 256 7.22 -23.62 -1.45
C GLU A 256 7.33 -22.18 -0.91
N PHE A 257 6.45 -21.27 -1.35
CA PHE A 257 6.42 -19.90 -0.86
C PHE A 257 6.11 -19.81 0.65
N LYS A 258 7.01 -19.16 1.40
CA LYS A 258 6.73 -18.75 2.78
C LYS A 258 5.74 -17.60 2.74
N GLN A 259 4.51 -17.82 3.22
CA GLN A 259 3.50 -16.76 3.25
C GLN A 259 3.91 -15.56 4.11
N ILE A 260 3.47 -14.37 3.71
CA ILE A 260 3.66 -13.13 4.45
C ILE A 260 2.75 -13.13 5.68
N SER A 261 3.28 -12.77 6.84
CA SER A 261 2.57 -12.76 8.12
C SER A 261 2.97 -11.59 9.01
N LEU A 262 2.20 -11.40 10.11
CA LEU A 262 2.52 -10.44 11.17
C LEU A 262 3.84 -10.69 11.89
N ASN A 263 4.51 -11.82 11.67
CA ASN A 263 5.78 -12.13 12.30
C ASN A 263 6.98 -11.98 11.35
N ASN A 264 6.77 -11.93 10.03
CA ASN A 264 7.87 -11.93 9.06
C ASN A 264 7.97 -10.65 8.20
N PHE A 265 6.84 -10.02 7.88
CA PHE A 265 6.80 -8.74 7.18
C PHE A 265 5.51 -8.00 7.53
N PRO A 266 5.41 -7.47 8.77
CA PRO A 266 4.12 -7.05 9.35
C PRO A 266 3.47 -5.87 8.61
N LEU A 267 4.29 -4.93 8.10
CA LEU A 267 3.80 -3.78 7.33
C LEU A 267 3.18 -4.24 5.99
N LEU A 268 3.85 -5.15 5.29
CA LEU A 268 3.35 -5.73 4.05
C LEU A 268 2.12 -6.61 4.28
N PHE A 269 2.06 -7.34 5.40
CA PHE A 269 0.88 -8.12 5.76
C PHE A 269 -0.37 -7.24 5.89
N LEU A 270 -0.29 -6.17 6.69
CA LEU A 270 -1.40 -5.22 6.85
C LEU A 270 -1.79 -4.60 5.50
N PHE A 271 -0.79 -4.11 4.76
CA PHE A 271 -0.99 -3.48 3.46
C PHE A 271 -1.64 -4.43 2.45
N GLY A 272 -1.13 -5.66 2.33
CA GLY A 272 -1.65 -6.67 1.42
C GLY A 272 -3.11 -7.02 1.68
N ILE A 273 -3.53 -7.07 2.96
CA ILE A 273 -4.95 -7.27 3.30
C ILE A 273 -5.79 -6.11 2.77
N VAL A 274 -5.50 -4.87 3.20
CA VAL A 274 -6.39 -3.74 2.88
C VAL A 274 -6.42 -3.41 1.39
N ASP A 275 -5.31 -3.54 0.66
CA ASP A 275 -5.29 -3.24 -0.77
C ASP A 275 -5.99 -4.32 -1.61
N THR A 276 -5.91 -5.58 -1.21
CA THR A 276 -6.52 -6.68 -1.97
C THR A 276 -8.04 -6.66 -1.90
N ILE A 277 -8.59 -6.38 -0.72
CA ILE A 277 -10.05 -6.38 -0.47
C ILE A 277 -10.65 -4.99 -0.32
N ASP A 278 -9.94 -3.94 -0.73
CA ASP A 278 -10.49 -2.58 -0.68
C ASP A 278 -11.79 -2.52 -1.51
N PRO A 279 -12.94 -2.17 -0.90
CA PRO A 279 -14.21 -2.16 -1.60
C PRO A 279 -14.26 -1.14 -2.75
N ILE A 280 -13.58 0.00 -2.63
CA ILE A 280 -13.56 1.03 -3.68
C ILE A 280 -12.90 0.46 -4.94
N LYS A 281 -11.72 -0.18 -4.81
CA LYS A 281 -11.02 -0.85 -5.91
C LYS A 281 -11.87 -1.89 -6.62
N ILE A 282 -12.66 -2.64 -5.87
CA ILE A 282 -13.44 -3.77 -6.38
C ILE A 282 -14.73 -3.28 -7.08
N TYR A 283 -15.53 -2.47 -6.39
CA TYR A 283 -16.87 -2.14 -6.83
C TYR A 283 -16.93 -0.93 -7.78
N SER A 284 -15.97 0.00 -7.73
CA SER A 284 -15.95 1.13 -8.67
C SER A 284 -15.69 0.67 -10.11
N ARG A 285 -14.94 -0.44 -10.28
CA ARG A 285 -14.69 -1.08 -11.60
C ARG A 285 -15.96 -1.61 -12.27
N ILE A 286 -17.01 -1.86 -11.50
CA ILE A 286 -18.30 -2.33 -12.01
C ILE A 286 -19.39 -1.24 -11.89
N GLY A 287 -19.00 0.02 -11.65
CA GLY A 287 -19.85 1.20 -11.79
C GLY A 287 -20.52 1.70 -10.51
N HIS A 288 -20.21 1.17 -9.33
CA HIS A 288 -20.73 1.71 -8.07
C HIS A 288 -19.95 2.95 -7.64
N LEU A 289 -20.64 3.91 -7.01
CA LEU A 289 -20.00 5.11 -6.48
C LEU A 289 -19.35 4.85 -5.11
N PRO A 290 -18.22 5.50 -4.78
CA PRO A 290 -17.55 5.33 -3.49
C PRO A 290 -18.45 5.45 -2.25
N GLU A 291 -19.34 6.45 -2.22
CA GLU A 291 -20.28 6.62 -1.12
C GLU A 291 -21.28 5.47 -0.99
N GLU A 292 -21.79 4.95 -2.12
CA GLU A 292 -22.68 3.78 -2.17
C GLU A 292 -21.95 2.55 -1.62
N ILE A 293 -20.72 2.32 -2.07
CA ILE A 293 -19.90 1.18 -1.69
C ILE A 293 -19.67 1.16 -0.17
N LEU A 294 -19.12 2.25 0.38
CA LEU A 294 -18.73 2.32 1.79
C LEU A 294 -19.93 2.37 2.73
N SER A 295 -21.08 2.87 2.27
CA SER A 295 -22.32 2.88 3.05
C SER A 295 -23.01 1.52 3.10
N SER A 296 -22.71 0.65 2.12
CA SER A 296 -23.35 -0.65 1.94
C SER A 296 -22.68 -1.79 2.69
N LEU A 297 -21.50 -1.57 3.26
CA LEU A 297 -20.70 -2.60 3.95
C LEU A 297 -20.57 -2.30 5.44
N GLU A 298 -20.78 -3.29 6.28
CA GLU A 298 -20.45 -3.26 7.71
C GLU A 298 -19.17 -4.05 7.96
N VAL A 299 -18.30 -3.50 8.82
CA VAL A 299 -17.07 -4.17 9.26
C VAL A 299 -17.05 -4.25 10.77
N ASN A 300 -16.85 -5.45 11.30
CA ASN A 300 -16.67 -5.69 12.74
C ASN A 300 -15.31 -6.30 12.98
N PHE A 301 -14.67 -5.93 14.09
CA PHE A 301 -13.33 -6.38 14.44
C PHE A 301 -13.37 -7.24 15.70
N THR A 302 -12.53 -8.27 15.72
CA THR A 302 -12.13 -8.97 16.93
C THR A 302 -10.62 -8.82 17.12
N GLN A 303 -10.07 -9.37 18.19
CA GLN A 303 -8.62 -9.33 18.39
C GLN A 303 -7.84 -9.95 17.21
N ASN A 304 -8.30 -11.08 16.66
CA ASN A 304 -7.54 -11.84 15.65
C ASN A 304 -8.24 -11.93 14.29
N SER A 305 -9.29 -11.13 14.06
CA SER A 305 -10.02 -11.18 12.80
C SER A 305 -10.81 -9.90 12.53
N PHE A 306 -11.35 -9.80 11.33
CA PHE A 306 -12.46 -8.91 11.03
C PHE A 306 -13.48 -9.61 10.15
N THR A 307 -14.74 -9.19 10.28
CA THR A 307 -15.87 -9.67 9.49
C THR A 307 -16.40 -8.52 8.67
N ILE A 308 -16.50 -8.70 7.35
CA ILE A 308 -17.20 -7.78 6.45
C ILE A 308 -18.52 -8.43 6.05
N LYS A 309 -19.59 -7.64 6.03
CA LYS A 309 -20.88 -8.07 5.50
C LYS A 309 -21.63 -6.95 4.80
N ASN A 310 -22.56 -7.33 3.94
CA ASN A 310 -23.55 -6.41 3.40
C ASN A 310 -24.46 -5.87 4.51
N THR A 311 -24.76 -4.58 4.46
CA THR A 311 -25.89 -3.98 5.20
C THR A 311 -27.22 -4.55 4.67
N ALA A 312 -28.29 -4.44 5.48
CA ALA A 312 -29.60 -4.99 5.13
C ALA A 312 -30.16 -4.49 3.78
N ASN A 313 -29.82 -3.26 3.37
CA ASN A 313 -30.30 -2.64 2.13
C ASN A 313 -29.21 -2.58 1.03
N SER A 314 -28.09 -3.28 1.22
CA SER A 314 -27.01 -3.31 0.23
C SER A 314 -27.47 -3.92 -1.09
N LYS A 315 -27.10 -3.29 -2.20
CA LYS A 315 -27.26 -3.81 -3.55
C LYS A 315 -25.97 -4.42 -4.12
N LEU A 316 -24.89 -4.39 -3.36
CA LEU A 316 -23.60 -4.91 -3.79
C LEU A 316 -23.66 -6.43 -3.88
N ASP A 317 -23.20 -6.98 -5.01
CA ASP A 317 -22.90 -8.41 -5.11
C ASP A 317 -21.67 -8.73 -4.27
N PHE A 318 -21.89 -9.31 -3.08
CA PHE A 318 -20.84 -9.60 -2.12
C PHE A 318 -19.92 -10.75 -2.57
N GLU A 319 -20.36 -11.59 -3.51
CA GLU A 319 -19.51 -12.66 -4.04
C GLU A 319 -18.26 -12.13 -4.74
N ILE A 320 -18.31 -10.89 -5.26
CA ILE A 320 -17.15 -10.26 -5.90
C ILE A 320 -16.04 -9.99 -4.88
N LEU A 321 -16.41 -9.55 -3.66
CA LEU A 321 -15.47 -9.37 -2.55
C LEU A 321 -14.91 -10.72 -2.07
N GLN A 322 -15.76 -11.76 -1.98
CA GLN A 322 -15.34 -13.13 -1.64
C GLN A 322 -14.38 -13.71 -2.69
N LYS A 323 -14.59 -13.41 -3.98
CA LYS A 323 -13.66 -13.81 -5.04
C LYS A 323 -12.32 -13.09 -4.91
N ALA A 324 -12.33 -11.81 -4.55
CA ALA A 324 -11.11 -11.04 -4.34
C ALA A 324 -10.26 -11.57 -3.18
N SER A 325 -10.87 -12.07 -2.09
CA SER A 325 -10.12 -12.64 -0.97
C SER A 325 -9.34 -13.90 -1.32
N ASN A 326 -9.67 -14.60 -2.42
CA ASN A 326 -8.87 -15.74 -2.88
C ASN A 326 -7.43 -15.36 -3.23
N ASN A 327 -7.15 -14.09 -3.51
CA ASN A 327 -5.79 -13.59 -3.74
C ASN A 327 -4.90 -13.65 -2.48
N PHE A 328 -5.48 -13.87 -1.29
CA PHE A 328 -4.70 -14.16 -0.09
C PHE A 328 -4.12 -15.57 -0.06
N ILE A 329 -4.80 -16.53 -0.70
CA ILE A 329 -4.48 -17.95 -0.57
C ILE A 329 -3.09 -18.23 -1.14
N GLY A 330 -2.19 -18.67 -0.27
CA GLY A 330 -0.80 -18.92 -0.62
C GLY A 330 0.08 -17.68 -0.69
N TRP A 331 -0.46 -16.48 -0.44
CA TRP A 331 0.31 -15.23 -0.36
C TRP A 331 0.40 -14.68 1.07
N LEU A 332 -0.73 -14.54 1.77
CA LEU A 332 -0.79 -14.07 3.16
C LEU A 332 -1.20 -15.19 4.11
N THR A 333 -0.66 -15.18 5.33
CA THR A 333 -1.04 -16.10 6.39
C THR A 333 -2.35 -15.64 7.05
N VAL A 334 -3.47 -15.95 6.39
CA VAL A 334 -4.83 -15.65 6.86
C VAL A 334 -5.75 -16.85 6.71
N THR A 335 -6.80 -16.91 7.52
CA THR A 335 -7.97 -17.76 7.26
C THR A 335 -9.06 -16.94 6.57
N ILE A 336 -9.85 -17.60 5.73
CA ILE A 336 -11.04 -17.03 5.12
C ILE A 336 -12.20 -17.96 5.45
N ASP A 337 -13.20 -17.44 6.15
CA ASP A 337 -14.44 -18.15 6.46
C ASP A 337 -15.63 -17.43 5.81
N ILE A 338 -16.34 -18.13 4.93
CA ILE A 338 -17.50 -17.61 4.21
C ILE A 338 -18.75 -18.19 4.87
N ALA A 339 -19.29 -17.44 5.84
CA ALA A 339 -20.45 -17.85 6.61
C ALA A 339 -21.74 -17.83 5.76
N THR A 340 -21.90 -16.83 4.87
CA THR A 340 -23.06 -16.70 3.97
C THR A 340 -22.65 -16.03 2.65
N LYS A 341 -23.58 -15.95 1.68
CA LYS A 341 -23.36 -15.18 0.45
C LYS A 341 -23.11 -13.68 0.65
N ASN A 342 -23.36 -13.15 1.85
CA ASN A 342 -23.31 -11.72 2.17
C ASN A 342 -22.31 -11.38 3.27
N GLU A 343 -21.53 -12.36 3.75
CA GLU A 343 -20.65 -12.20 4.90
C GLU A 343 -19.40 -13.06 4.76
N MET A 344 -18.26 -12.51 5.17
CA MET A 344 -16.97 -13.20 5.21
C MET A 344 -16.16 -12.72 6.41
N THR A 345 -15.47 -13.64 7.06
CA THR A 345 -14.51 -13.37 8.13
C THR A 345 -13.09 -13.69 7.65
N ILE A 346 -12.16 -12.77 7.90
CA ILE A 346 -10.74 -12.95 7.64
C ILE A 346 -10.01 -12.97 8.98
N GLY A 347 -9.36 -14.09 9.29
CA GLY A 347 -8.57 -14.30 10.50
C GLY A 347 -7.08 -14.15 10.27
N PHE A 348 -6.36 -13.61 11.26
CA PHE A 348 -4.90 -13.49 11.26
C PHE A 348 -4.30 -14.69 12.00
N ILE A 349 -3.34 -15.37 11.37
CA ILE A 349 -2.70 -16.58 11.92
C ILE A 349 -1.26 -16.30 12.33
#